data_AF-A0A7S2WVL4-F1
#
_entry.id   AF-A0A7S2WVL4-F1
#
_cell.length_a   1.000
_cell.length_b   1.000
_cell.length_c   1.000
_cell.angle_alpha   90.00
_cell.angle_beta   90.00
_cell.angle_gamma   90.00
#
_symmetry.space_group_name_H-M   'P 1'
#
loop_
_entity.id
_entity.type
_entity.pdbx_description
1 polymer ?
#
loop_
_entity_poly.entity_id
_entity_poly.type
_entity_poly.pdbx_seq_one_letter_code
_entity_poly.pdbx_strand_id
1 'polypeptide(L)'
;NWMNEFARWCPVLRTVRFHGDKEERAAIVRDVLQPGVAAEERSWDVLVTTYEVANMEANVLAKFAWSYLIIDEAHRIKNEQSKFSRTIRMMNTESRLLITGTPLQNNLHELWALLNFMLPDVFESAEQFDNLFNLQVDDDAAKTNMITMLHKVLRPFMLRRLKADVEKSLPPKQETILFTGLSGMQRELYKQLLRREVDTVNGEASS
;
A
#
# COMPACT_ATOMS: atom_id res chain seq x y z
N ASN A 1 13.86 -11.46 -4.11
CA ASN A 1 13.24 -12.33 -3.10
C ASN A 1 12.15 -13.21 -3.72
N TRP A 2 11.04 -12.62 -4.19
CA TRP A 2 9.90 -13.36 -4.78
C TRP A 2 10.29 -14.44 -5.80
N MET A 3 11.17 -14.13 -6.77
CA MET A 3 11.65 -15.11 -7.75
C MET A 3 12.28 -16.36 -7.10
N ASN A 4 13.04 -16.18 -6.01
CA ASN A 4 13.68 -17.30 -5.31
C ASN A 4 12.65 -18.13 -4.54
N GLU A 5 11.65 -17.49 -3.93
CA GLU A 5 10.59 -18.18 -3.20
C GLU A 5 9.71 -19.00 -4.17
N PHE A 6 9.39 -18.47 -5.36
CA PHE A 6 8.72 -19.26 -6.39
C PHE A 6 9.54 -20.47 -6.82
N ALA A 7 10.84 -20.28 -7.12
CA ALA A 7 11.72 -21.38 -7.48
C ALA A 7 11.83 -22.45 -6.36
N ARG A 8 11.78 -22.03 -5.10
CA ARG A 8 11.87 -22.91 -3.93
C ARG A 8 10.58 -23.68 -3.66
N TRP A 9 9.43 -23.01 -3.66
CA TRP A 9 8.17 -23.56 -3.17
C TRP A 9 7.21 -23.99 -4.28
N CYS A 10 7.31 -23.40 -5.47
CA CYS A 10 6.44 -23.71 -6.60
C CYS A 10 7.21 -23.66 -7.94
N PRO A 11 8.18 -24.57 -8.17
CA PRO A 11 9.02 -24.56 -9.38
C PRO A 11 8.26 -24.86 -10.67
N VAL A 12 7.01 -25.33 -10.57
CA VAL A 12 6.13 -25.61 -11.72
C VAL A 12 5.66 -24.31 -12.37
N LEU A 13 5.56 -23.21 -11.62
CA LEU A 13 5.13 -21.92 -12.15
C LEU A 13 6.26 -21.25 -12.94
N ARG A 14 5.96 -20.87 -14.17
CA ARG A 14 6.87 -20.15 -15.07
C ARG A 14 6.85 -18.67 -14.72
N THR A 15 7.80 -18.25 -13.90
CA THR A 15 7.88 -16.86 -13.42
C THR A 15 8.75 -15.98 -14.30
N VAL A 16 8.27 -14.78 -14.64
CA VAL A 16 8.98 -13.76 -15.40
C VAL A 16 9.28 -12.58 -14.51
N ARG A 17 10.57 -12.20 -14.44
CA ARG A 17 11.01 -10.98 -13.75
C ARG A 17 10.97 -9.81 -14.73
N PHE A 18 10.01 -8.91 -14.56
CA PHE A 18 9.86 -7.73 -15.40
C PHE A 18 10.51 -6.51 -14.77
N HIS A 19 11.81 -6.41 -15.03
CA HIS A 19 12.74 -5.40 -14.56
C HIS A 19 13.78 -5.11 -15.64
N GLY A 20 14.63 -4.11 -15.40
CA GLY A 20 15.72 -3.77 -16.30
C GLY A 20 15.55 -2.40 -16.92
N ASP A 21 16.47 -2.07 -17.83
CA ASP A 21 16.41 -0.84 -18.60
C ASP A 21 15.28 -0.88 -19.66
N LYS A 22 15.17 0.18 -20.45
CA LYS A 22 14.10 0.31 -21.44
C LYS A 22 14.20 -0.75 -22.55
N GLU A 23 15.40 -1.12 -22.94
CA GLU A 23 15.66 -2.05 -24.05
C GLU A 23 15.40 -3.49 -23.60
N GLU A 24 15.88 -3.85 -22.40
CA GLU A 24 15.59 -5.13 -21.77
C GLU A 24 14.09 -5.34 -21.57
N ARG A 25 13.38 -4.32 -21.06
CA ARG A 25 11.92 -4.40 -20.91
C ARG A 25 11.22 -4.54 -22.25
N ALA A 26 11.63 -3.79 -23.28
CA ALA A 26 11.05 -3.92 -24.61
C ALA A 26 11.25 -5.33 -25.21
N ALA A 27 12.42 -5.94 -24.98
CA ALA A 27 12.69 -7.32 -25.38
C ALA A 27 11.79 -8.31 -24.62
N ILE A 28 11.64 -8.16 -23.30
CA ILE A 28 10.74 -9.02 -22.49
C ILE A 28 9.30 -8.90 -22.99
N VAL A 29 8.82 -7.69 -23.29
CA VAL A 29 7.46 -7.48 -23.80
C VAL A 29 7.25 -8.18 -25.15
N ARG A 30 8.22 -8.07 -26.07
CA ARG A 30 8.14 -8.63 -27.42
C ARG A 30 8.29 -10.16 -27.43
N ASP A 31 9.26 -10.68 -26.68
CA ASP A 31 9.71 -12.07 -26.82
C ASP A 31 9.04 -13.01 -25.81
N VAL A 32 8.63 -12.48 -24.64
CA VAL A 32 8.08 -13.28 -23.54
C VAL A 32 6.62 -12.95 -23.26
N LEU A 33 6.30 -11.68 -23.00
CA LEU A 33 4.95 -11.32 -22.55
C LEU A 33 3.91 -11.43 -23.67
N GLN A 34 4.29 -11.03 -24.88
CA GLN A 34 3.49 -11.14 -26.11
C GLN A 34 2.02 -10.71 -25.90
N PRO A 35 1.76 -9.41 -25.68
CA PRO A 35 0.41 -8.91 -25.45
C PRO A 35 -0.53 -9.27 -26.61
N GLY A 36 -1.72 -9.78 -26.29
CA GLY A 36 -2.70 -10.24 -27.27
C GLY A 36 -2.78 -11.76 -27.43
N VAL A 37 -1.80 -12.50 -26.89
CA VAL A 37 -1.87 -13.97 -26.79
C VAL A 37 -2.84 -14.37 -25.67
N ALA A 38 -3.70 -15.36 -25.97
CA ALA A 38 -4.66 -15.94 -25.04
C ALA A 38 -3.94 -16.56 -23.83
N ALA A 39 -4.59 -16.62 -22.67
CA ALA A 39 -3.92 -17.03 -21.43
C ALA A 39 -3.33 -18.45 -21.51
N GLU A 40 -3.99 -19.34 -22.25
CA GLU A 40 -3.66 -20.75 -22.43
C GLU A 40 -2.41 -20.94 -23.30
N GLU A 41 -2.11 -19.99 -24.18
CA GLU A 41 -1.00 -20.03 -25.13
C GLU A 41 0.25 -19.31 -24.60
N ARG A 42 0.17 -18.68 -23.43
CA ARG A 42 1.30 -17.95 -22.84
C ARG A 42 2.39 -18.90 -22.37
N SER A 43 3.64 -18.45 -22.57
CA SER A 43 4.85 -19.13 -22.11
C SER A 43 5.17 -18.88 -20.63
N TRP A 44 4.33 -18.13 -19.92
CA TRP A 44 4.56 -17.69 -18.54
C TRP A 44 3.26 -17.68 -17.71
N ASP A 45 3.40 -17.83 -16.39
CA ASP A 45 2.28 -17.90 -15.44
C ASP A 45 2.27 -16.71 -14.47
N VAL A 46 3.45 -16.24 -14.04
CA VAL A 46 3.57 -15.18 -13.03
C VAL A 46 4.48 -14.07 -13.52
N LEU A 47 4.01 -12.82 -13.48
CA LEU A 47 4.83 -11.64 -13.74
C LEU A 47 5.18 -10.94 -12.41
N VAL A 48 6.48 -10.82 -12.11
CA VAL A 48 6.97 -10.10 -10.93
C VAL A 48 7.60 -8.79 -11.39
N THR A 49 7.11 -7.67 -10.88
CA THR A 49 7.57 -6.32 -11.24
C THR A 49 7.59 -5.40 -10.01
N THR A 50 8.12 -4.17 -10.13
CA THR A 50 7.99 -3.13 -9.08
C THR A 50 6.94 -2.09 -9.44
N TYR A 51 6.57 -1.30 -8.43
CA TYR A 51 5.67 -0.16 -8.54
C TYR A 51 6.04 0.82 -9.66
N GLU A 52 7.32 1.14 -9.81
CA GLU A 52 7.82 2.08 -10.79
C GLU A 52 7.69 1.52 -12.21
N VAL A 53 8.08 0.26 -12.40
CA VAL A 53 7.99 -0.41 -13.70
C VAL A 53 6.53 -0.61 -14.11
N ALA A 54 5.65 -1.00 -13.18
CA ALA A 54 4.21 -1.09 -13.42
C ALA A 54 3.61 0.25 -13.90
N ASN A 55 4.08 1.36 -13.34
CA ASN A 55 3.68 2.71 -13.78
C ASN A 55 4.23 3.09 -15.16
N MET A 56 5.47 2.73 -15.46
CA MET A 56 6.09 3.03 -16.76
C MET A 56 5.44 2.22 -17.89
N GLU A 57 5.13 0.95 -17.63
CA GLU A 57 4.66 -0.02 -18.61
C GLU A 57 3.15 -0.29 -18.50
N ALA A 58 2.40 0.64 -17.90
CA ALA A 58 0.96 0.55 -17.66
C ALA A 58 0.16 0.15 -18.92
N ASN A 59 0.50 0.75 -20.06
CA ASN A 59 -0.18 0.50 -21.35
C ASN A 59 0.04 -0.92 -21.86
N VAL A 60 1.17 -1.54 -21.52
CA VAL A 60 1.45 -2.93 -21.89
C VAL A 60 0.67 -3.85 -20.95
N LEU A 61 0.77 -3.60 -19.64
CA LEU A 61 0.12 -4.42 -18.62
C LEU A 61 -1.42 -4.39 -18.72
N ALA A 62 -2.01 -3.28 -19.18
CA ALA A 62 -3.45 -3.15 -19.39
C ALA A 62 -4.01 -4.00 -20.55
N LYS A 63 -3.14 -4.51 -21.44
CA LYS A 63 -3.56 -5.39 -22.56
C LYS A 63 -3.83 -6.82 -22.14
N PHE A 64 -3.53 -7.17 -20.89
CA PHE A 64 -3.73 -8.51 -20.35
C PHE A 64 -4.99 -8.53 -19.49
N ALA A 65 -5.79 -9.59 -19.63
CA ALA A 65 -6.77 -9.98 -18.64
C ALA A 65 -6.04 -10.78 -17.55
N TRP A 66 -5.92 -10.20 -16.35
CA TRP A 66 -5.22 -10.79 -15.22
C TRP A 66 -6.21 -11.56 -14.34
N SER A 67 -5.92 -12.82 -14.03
CA SER A 67 -6.72 -13.56 -13.06
C SER A 67 -6.46 -13.05 -11.63
N TYR A 68 -5.20 -12.76 -11.29
CA TYR A 68 -4.82 -12.24 -9.97
C TYR A 68 -3.87 -11.05 -10.08
N LEU A 69 -4.17 -10.00 -9.31
CA LEU A 69 -3.25 -8.91 -9.01
C LEU A 69 -2.88 -8.95 -7.53
N ILE A 70 -1.61 -9.20 -7.24
CA ILE A 70 -1.08 -9.28 -5.88
C ILE A 70 -0.19 -8.06 -5.63
N ILE A 71 -0.50 -7.29 -4.59
CA ILE A 71 0.28 -6.12 -4.18
C ILE A 71 0.87 -6.36 -2.79
N ASP A 72 2.19 -6.42 -2.73
CA ASP A 72 2.95 -6.58 -1.49
C ASP A 72 3.36 -5.22 -0.91
N GLU A 73 3.18 -5.02 0.39
CA GLU A 73 3.23 -3.70 1.03
C GLU A 73 2.18 -2.71 0.51
N ALA A 74 0.93 -3.17 0.49
CA ALA A 74 -0.25 -2.44 0.03
C ALA A 74 -0.50 -1.09 0.72
N HIS A 75 0.23 -0.72 1.78
CA HIS A 75 0.19 0.64 2.32
C HIS A 75 0.58 1.70 1.26
N ARG A 76 1.24 1.32 0.16
CA ARG A 76 1.56 2.20 -0.98
C ARG A 76 0.35 2.69 -1.78
N ILE A 77 -0.79 1.99 -1.74
CA ILE A 77 -2.02 2.36 -2.48
C ILE A 77 -3.02 3.17 -1.64
N LYS A 78 -2.65 3.57 -0.43
CA LYS A 78 -3.53 4.30 0.50
C LYS A 78 -4.07 5.64 -0.03
N ASN A 79 -3.36 6.25 -0.98
CA ASN A 79 -3.78 7.48 -1.64
C ASN A 79 -4.35 7.13 -3.02
N GLU A 80 -5.67 7.23 -3.20
CA GLU A 80 -6.31 6.90 -4.47
C GLU A 80 -5.84 7.80 -5.63
N GLN A 81 -5.37 9.00 -5.33
CA GLN A 81 -4.86 9.97 -6.31
C GLN A 81 -3.43 9.67 -6.77
N SER A 82 -2.73 8.74 -6.11
CA SER A 82 -1.39 8.35 -6.51
C SER A 82 -1.37 7.79 -7.94
N LYS A 83 -0.29 8.06 -8.67
CA LYS A 83 -0.09 7.53 -10.03
C LYS A 83 -0.24 6.01 -10.06
N PHE A 84 0.34 5.34 -9.07
CA PHE A 84 0.26 3.89 -8.94
C PHE A 84 -1.16 3.37 -8.74
N SER A 85 -1.93 3.96 -7.82
CA SER A 85 -3.34 3.59 -7.62
C SER A 85 -4.15 3.72 -8.91
N ARG A 86 -4.01 4.85 -9.61
CA ARG A 86 -4.71 5.08 -10.89
C ARG A 86 -4.29 4.07 -11.96
N THR A 87 -2.99 3.82 -12.10
CA THR A 87 -2.45 2.85 -13.06
C THR A 87 -2.99 1.46 -12.83
N ILE A 88 -2.93 0.96 -11.60
CA ILE A 88 -3.29 -0.43 -11.33
C ILE A 88 -4.82 -0.65 -11.41
N ARG A 89 -5.63 0.40 -11.16
CA ARG A 89 -7.09 0.38 -11.32
C ARG A 89 -7.54 0.31 -12.79
N MET A 90 -6.70 0.75 -13.73
CA MET A 90 -6.98 0.61 -15.17
C MET A 90 -6.73 -0.81 -15.70
N MET A 91 -6.05 -1.67 -14.92
CA MET A 91 -5.77 -3.04 -15.33
C MET A 91 -7.04 -3.90 -15.20
N ASN A 92 -7.29 -4.76 -16.19
CA ASN A 92 -8.36 -5.73 -16.13
C ASN A 92 -7.95 -6.91 -15.23
N THR A 93 -8.56 -7.01 -14.04
CA THR A 93 -8.20 -7.99 -13.00
C THR A 93 -9.45 -8.68 -12.47
N GLU A 94 -9.49 -10.01 -12.45
CA GLU A 94 -10.62 -10.78 -11.88
C GLU A 94 -10.56 -10.79 -10.34
N SER A 95 -9.38 -11.04 -9.77
CA SER A 95 -9.16 -11.08 -8.33
C SER A 95 -8.00 -10.20 -7.90
N ARG A 96 -8.14 -9.56 -6.73
CA ARG A 96 -7.12 -8.69 -6.12
C ARG A 96 -6.74 -9.23 -4.75
N LEU A 97 -5.45 -9.22 -4.43
CA LEU A 97 -4.93 -9.59 -3.11
C LEU A 97 -3.96 -8.52 -2.63
N LEU A 98 -4.21 -7.98 -1.45
CA LEU A 98 -3.35 -7.01 -0.79
C LEU A 98 -2.62 -7.68 0.38
N ILE A 99 -1.31 -7.52 0.43
CA ILE A 99 -0.46 -7.97 1.53
C ILE A 99 0.17 -6.72 2.15
N THR A 100 0.07 -6.59 3.47
CA THR A 100 0.71 -5.48 4.20
C THR A 100 1.03 -5.90 5.62
N GLY A 101 2.24 -5.58 6.09
CA GLY A 101 2.63 -5.76 7.49
C GLY A 101 1.96 -4.74 8.43
N THR A 102 1.55 -3.59 7.89
CA THR A 102 0.93 -2.48 8.61
C THR A 102 -0.45 -2.21 8.03
N PRO A 103 -1.51 -2.89 8.53
CA PRO A 103 -2.81 -2.87 7.88
C PRO A 103 -3.44 -1.48 7.83
N LEU A 104 -3.26 -0.64 8.85
CA LEU A 104 -3.88 0.69 8.96
C LEU A 104 -2.99 1.64 9.75
N GLN A 105 -2.82 2.88 9.25
CA GLN A 105 -1.97 3.92 9.87
C GLN A 105 -2.74 5.23 10.19
N ASN A 106 -4.05 5.18 10.46
CA ASN A 106 -4.84 6.17 11.26
C ASN A 106 -6.05 6.88 10.59
N ASN A 107 -6.38 6.67 9.30
CA ASN A 107 -7.53 7.36 8.67
C ASN A 107 -8.55 6.37 8.07
N LEU A 108 -9.84 6.56 8.37
CA LEU A 108 -10.95 5.82 7.76
C LEU A 108 -10.98 5.96 6.22
N HIS A 109 -10.57 7.12 5.70
CA HIS A 109 -10.45 7.34 4.27
C HIS A 109 -9.40 6.42 3.63
N GLU A 110 -8.28 6.18 4.30
CA GLU A 110 -7.27 5.23 3.82
C GLU A 110 -7.82 3.79 3.80
N LEU A 111 -8.63 3.42 4.80
CA LEU A 111 -9.30 2.13 4.82
C LEU A 111 -10.28 2.00 3.64
N TRP A 112 -11.10 3.02 3.42
CA TRP A 112 -12.01 3.06 2.27
C TRP A 112 -11.24 2.93 0.96
N ALA A 113 -10.14 3.65 0.78
CA ALA A 113 -9.33 3.60 -0.44
C ALA A 113 -8.83 2.17 -0.74
N LEU A 114 -8.43 1.42 0.29
CA LEU A 114 -8.03 0.01 0.18
C LEU A 114 -9.21 -0.92 -0.13
N LEU A 115 -10.36 -0.72 0.53
CA LEU A 115 -11.55 -1.52 0.31
C LEU A 115 -12.15 -1.29 -1.08
N ASN A 116 -12.28 -0.03 -1.48
CA ASN A 116 -12.68 0.37 -2.83
C ASN A 116 -11.70 -0.17 -3.89
N PHE A 117 -10.42 -0.27 -3.57
CA PHE A 117 -9.48 -0.92 -4.46
C PHE A 117 -9.76 -2.43 -4.61
N MET A 118 -10.12 -3.12 -3.54
CA MET A 118 -10.41 -4.56 -3.58
C MET A 118 -11.76 -4.88 -4.23
N LEU A 119 -12.79 -4.11 -3.89
CA LEU A 119 -14.19 -4.30 -4.28
C LEU A 119 -14.82 -2.94 -4.63
N PRO A 120 -14.54 -2.39 -5.82
CA PRO A 120 -15.05 -1.08 -6.21
C PRO A 120 -16.57 -1.03 -6.18
N ASP A 121 -17.26 -2.06 -6.66
CA ASP A 121 -18.73 -2.14 -6.78
C ASP A 121 -19.46 -2.10 -5.42
N VAL A 122 -18.79 -2.51 -4.33
CA VAL A 122 -19.36 -2.47 -2.97
C VAL A 122 -19.05 -1.14 -2.28
N PHE A 123 -17.88 -0.55 -2.57
CA PHE A 123 -17.35 0.61 -1.86
C PHE A 123 -17.16 1.80 -2.81
N GLU A 124 -18.17 2.15 -3.61
CA GLU A 124 -18.05 3.17 -4.66
C GLU A 124 -17.85 4.60 -4.13
N SER A 125 -18.51 4.95 -3.02
CA SER A 125 -18.54 6.31 -2.48
C SER A 125 -17.79 6.43 -1.16
N ALA A 126 -16.74 7.26 -1.15
CA ALA A 126 -16.04 7.66 0.08
C ALA A 126 -16.98 8.40 1.04
N GLU A 127 -17.82 9.29 0.51
CA GLU A 127 -18.75 10.09 1.31
C GLU A 127 -19.77 9.22 2.05
N GLN A 128 -20.32 8.19 1.40
CA GLN A 128 -21.22 7.25 2.07
C GLN A 128 -20.51 6.46 3.18
N PHE A 129 -19.26 6.04 2.92
CA PHE A 129 -18.46 5.34 3.90
C PHE A 129 -18.13 6.23 5.11
N ASP A 130 -17.72 7.47 4.86
CA ASP A 130 -17.38 8.45 5.91
C ASP A 130 -18.62 8.83 6.73
N ASN A 131 -19.78 9.00 6.09
CA ASN A 131 -21.04 9.26 6.80
C ASN A 131 -21.47 8.08 7.67
N LEU A 132 -21.28 6.84 7.20
CA LEU A 132 -21.59 5.63 7.96
C LEU A 132 -20.64 5.44 9.16
N PHE A 133 -19.38 5.89 9.02
CA PHE A 133 -18.32 5.69 10.01
C PHE A 133 -17.78 7.00 10.61
N ASN A 134 -18.60 8.04 10.74
CA ASN A 134 -18.16 9.31 11.33
C ASN A 134 -17.74 9.18 12.81
N LEU A 135 -16.44 9.09 13.07
CA LEU A 135 -15.88 8.98 14.42
C LEU A 135 -15.83 10.30 15.20
N GLN A 136 -16.36 11.41 14.66
CA GLN A 136 -16.40 12.70 15.35
C GLN A 136 -17.60 12.87 16.28
N VAL A 137 -18.37 11.81 16.55
CA VAL A 137 -19.47 11.85 17.51
C VAL A 137 -18.92 11.94 18.93
N ASP A 138 -19.38 12.89 19.74
CA ASP A 138 -18.90 13.09 21.13
C ASP A 138 -19.29 11.96 22.12
N ASP A 139 -20.04 10.96 21.66
CA ASP A 139 -20.42 9.77 22.43
C ASP A 139 -19.45 8.61 22.20
N ASP A 140 -18.69 8.25 23.25
CA ASP A 140 -17.74 7.14 23.25
C ASP A 140 -18.41 5.77 23.07
N ALA A 141 -19.66 5.61 23.50
CA ALA A 141 -20.41 4.36 23.31
C ALA A 141 -20.78 4.18 21.82
N ALA A 142 -21.30 5.22 21.17
CA ALA A 142 -21.54 5.22 19.73
C ALA A 142 -20.27 4.93 18.92
N LYS A 143 -19.15 5.59 19.24
CA LYS A 143 -17.85 5.33 18.61
C LYS A 143 -17.43 3.86 18.71
N THR A 144 -17.54 3.26 19.90
CA THR A 144 -17.18 1.86 20.13
C THR A 144 -18.04 0.90 19.31
N ASN A 145 -19.35 1.18 19.22
CA ASN A 145 -20.27 0.40 18.40
C ASN A 145 -19.95 0.48 16.91
N MET A 146 -19.62 1.67 16.41
CA MET A 146 -19.22 1.89 15.02
C MET A 146 -17.92 1.14 14.67
N ILE A 147 -16.90 1.20 15.54
CA ILE A 147 -15.66 0.45 15.38
C ILE A 147 -15.94 -1.06 15.35
N THR A 148 -16.81 -1.55 16.23
CA THR A 148 -17.19 -2.97 16.26
C THR A 148 -17.91 -3.40 14.99
N MET A 149 -18.80 -2.56 14.45
CA MET A 149 -19.49 -2.81 13.19
C MET A 149 -18.50 -2.83 12.02
N LEU A 150 -17.56 -1.88 11.98
CA LEU A 150 -16.49 -1.84 10.99
C LEU A 150 -15.65 -3.12 11.03
N HIS A 151 -15.24 -3.59 12.21
CA HIS A 151 -14.53 -4.86 12.33
C HIS A 151 -15.33 -6.06 11.83
N LYS A 152 -16.65 -6.09 12.05
CA LYS A 152 -17.52 -7.16 11.52
C LYS A 152 -17.56 -7.16 9.99
N VAL A 153 -17.66 -5.97 9.38
CA VAL A 153 -17.62 -5.81 7.92
C VAL A 153 -16.27 -6.19 7.35
N LEU A 154 -15.16 -5.83 8.02
CA LEU A 154 -13.80 -6.13 7.56
C LEU A 154 -13.41 -7.61 7.72
N ARG A 155 -13.99 -8.33 8.67
CA ARG A 155 -13.60 -9.71 9.02
C ARG A 155 -13.52 -10.68 7.83
N PRO A 156 -14.47 -10.72 6.88
CA PRO A 156 -14.34 -11.58 5.69
C PRO A 156 -13.24 -11.13 4.72
N PHE A 157 -12.84 -9.86 4.74
CA PHE A 157 -11.88 -9.27 3.78
C PHE A 157 -10.45 -9.19 4.32
N MET A 158 -10.28 -9.20 5.63
CA MET A 158 -9.00 -8.99 6.29
C MET A 158 -8.64 -10.14 7.22
N LEU A 159 -7.55 -10.84 6.90
CA LEU A 159 -6.91 -11.79 7.82
C LEU A 159 -5.70 -11.12 8.49
N ARG A 160 -5.83 -10.81 9.78
CA ARG A 160 -4.75 -10.27 10.60
C ARG A 160 -4.35 -11.28 11.68
N ARG A 161 -3.05 -11.54 11.82
CA ARG A 161 -2.47 -12.39 12.88
C ARG A 161 -1.38 -11.59 13.62
N LEU A 162 -1.35 -11.66 14.95
CA LEU A 162 -0.27 -11.03 15.73
C LEU A 162 0.88 -12.02 15.88
N LYS A 163 2.12 -11.52 15.98
CA LYS A 163 3.29 -12.38 16.25
C LYS A 163 3.11 -13.21 17.54
N ALA A 164 2.50 -12.63 18.57
CA ALA A 164 2.18 -13.32 19.80
C ALA A 164 1.21 -14.51 19.61
N ASP A 165 0.36 -14.47 18.59
CA ASP A 165 -0.61 -15.54 18.30
C ASP A 165 0.04 -16.73 17.60
N VAL A 166 1.13 -16.48 16.84
CA VAL A 166 1.72 -17.47 15.92
C VAL A 166 3.10 -17.96 16.34
N GLU A 167 3.91 -17.12 16.97
CA GLU A 167 5.31 -17.41 17.26
C GLU A 167 5.60 -17.29 18.76
N LYS A 168 5.43 -18.42 19.45
CA LYS A 168 5.54 -18.50 20.91
C LYS A 168 6.99 -18.61 21.40
N SER A 169 7.96 -18.87 20.53
CA SER A 169 9.37 -18.99 20.92
C SER A 169 10.12 -17.67 20.91
N LEU A 170 9.52 -16.58 20.40
CA LEU A 170 10.17 -15.28 20.39
C LEU A 170 10.16 -14.67 21.79
N PRO A 171 11.29 -14.08 22.24
CA PRO A 171 11.31 -13.31 23.47
C PRO A 171 10.39 -12.08 23.36
N PRO A 172 9.85 -11.58 24.48
CA PRO A 172 8.99 -10.40 24.47
C PRO A 172 9.75 -9.18 23.94
N LYS A 173 9.11 -8.38 23.09
CA LYS A 173 9.65 -7.09 22.64
C LYS A 173 9.75 -6.16 23.84
N GLN A 174 10.96 -5.69 24.15
CA GLN A 174 11.19 -4.61 25.12
C GLN A 174 11.41 -3.30 24.38
N GLU A 175 10.70 -2.25 24.79
CA GLU A 175 10.83 -0.91 24.22
C GLU A 175 11.21 0.05 25.34
N THR A 176 12.35 0.73 25.20
CA THR A 176 12.86 1.69 26.18
C THR A 176 13.04 3.03 25.48
N ILE A 177 12.33 4.05 25.98
CA ILE A 177 12.44 5.42 25.49
C ILE A 177 13.50 6.13 26.35
N LEU A 178 14.63 6.48 25.73
CA LEU A 178 15.69 7.23 26.39
C LEU A 178 15.55 8.70 26.04
N PHE A 179 15.09 9.49 27.00
CA PHE A 179 15.03 10.94 26.86
C PHE A 179 16.42 11.54 27.00
N THR A 180 16.93 12.14 25.92
CA THR A 180 18.23 12.81 25.91
C THR A 180 18.04 14.32 25.75
N GLY A 181 18.77 15.10 26.53
CA GLY A 181 18.81 16.55 26.35
C GLY A 181 19.63 16.96 25.12
N LEU A 182 19.31 18.13 24.56
CA LEU A 182 20.14 18.75 23.52
C LEU A 182 21.55 19.05 24.07
N SER A 183 22.58 18.74 23.28
CA SER A 183 23.95 19.20 23.55
C SER A 183 24.04 20.74 23.52
N GLY A 184 25.13 21.30 24.05
CA GLY A 184 25.34 22.75 24.08
C GLY A 184 25.23 23.41 22.70
N MET A 185 25.87 22.82 21.69
CA MET A 185 25.80 23.29 20.30
C MET A 185 24.40 23.15 19.71
N GLN A 186 23.72 22.02 19.92
CA GLN A 186 22.35 21.81 19.42
C GLN A 186 21.37 22.78 20.07
N ARG A 187 21.53 23.09 21.36
CA ARG A 187 20.70 24.06 22.06
C ARG A 187 20.88 25.48 21.50
N GLU A 188 22.10 25.86 21.15
CA GLU A 188 22.38 27.16 20.54
C GLU A 188 21.78 27.25 19.13
N LEU A 189 21.98 26.24 18.28
CA LEU A 189 21.38 26.17 16.94
C LEU A 189 19.85 26.16 17.00
N TYR A 190 19.27 25.41 17.94
CA TYR A 190 17.82 25.36 18.13
C TYR A 190 17.25 26.72 18.54
N LYS A 191 17.93 27.46 19.43
CA LYS A 191 17.56 28.83 19.80
C LYS A 191 17.70 29.79 18.62
N GLN A 192 18.74 29.66 17.79
CA GLN A 192 18.93 30.50 16.60
C GLN A 192 17.83 30.26 15.55
N LEU A 193 17.43 29.01 15.32
CA LEU A 193 16.32 28.68 14.43
C LEU A 193 14.99 29.28 14.92
N LEU A 194 14.67 29.10 16.21
CA LEU A 194 13.47 29.69 16.80
C LEU A 194 13.43 31.21 16.67
N ARG A 195 14.56 31.88 16.88
CA ARG A 195 14.66 33.34 16.72
C ARG A 195 14.47 33.77 15.26
N ARG A 196 15.08 33.06 14.31
CA ARG A 196 14.94 33.36 12.88
C ARG A 196 13.50 33.22 12.40
N GLU A 197 12.77 32.20 12.86
CA GLU A 197 11.36 32.03 12.53
C GLU A 197 10.49 33.15 13.13
N VAL A 198 10.76 33.56 14.38
CA VAL A 198 10.07 34.68 15.03
C VAL A 198 10.30 36.00 14.28
N ASP A 199 11.52 36.26 13.82
CA ASP A 199 11.82 37.48 13.04
C ASP A 199 11.15 37.46 11.65
N THR A 200 11.00 36.28 11.04
CA THR A 200 10.32 36.12 9.73
C THR A 200 8.81 36.34 9.87
N VAL A 201 8.19 35.77 10.91
CA VAL A 201 6.75 35.94 11.21
C VAL A 201 6.43 37.39 11.60
N ASN A 202 7.31 38.05 12.35
CA ASN A 202 7.13 39.47 12.71
C ASN A 202 7.44 40.43 11.56
N GLY A 203 8.27 40.02 10.60
CA GLY A 203 8.57 40.79 9.39
C GLY A 203 7.43 40.81 8.36
N GLU A 204 6.67 39.72 8.23
CA GLU A 204 5.48 39.66 7.35
C GLU A 204 4.24 40.34 7.95
N ALA A 205 4.16 40.48 9.27
CA ALA A 205 3.12 41.27 9.94
C ALA A 205 3.37 42.79 9.88
N SER A 206 4.50 43.21 9.32
CA SER A 206 4.96 44.59 9.22
C SER A 206 5.04 45.05 7.75
N SER A 207 3.98 44.85 6.97
CA SER A 207 3.84 45.36 5.60
C SER A 207 2.39 45.74 5.30
#